data_AF-A0A3S1B8J0-F1
#
_entry.id   AF-A0A3S1B8J0-F1
#
_cell.length_a   1.000
_cell.length_b   1.000
_cell.length_c   1.000
_cell.angle_alpha   90.00
_cell.angle_beta   90.00
_cell.angle_gamma   90.00
#
_symmetry.space_group_name_H-M   'P 1'
#
loop_
_entity.id
_entity.type
_entity.pdbx_description
1 polymer ?
#
loop_
_entity_poly.entity_id
_entity_poly.type
_entity_poly.pdbx_seq_one_letter_code
_entity_poly.pdbx_strand_id
1 'polypeptide(L)'
;MKIIIWSLYSLVTIAAFNVANIANALETPTLTVVVNGVRQHKSRVCLRVFSNEQGFPLDKKGEVQSGCIPITGNVVKKQFHGLKPGKYAVAVIGCPPRYVQNGTRCKVL
;
A
#
# COMPACT_ATOMS: atom_id res chain seq x y z
N MET A 1 2.46 49.23 46.88
CA MET A 1 1.65 47.99 47.00
C MET A 1 0.72 47.83 45.79
N LYS A 2 1.28 47.70 44.58
CA LYS A 2 0.47 47.60 43.35
C LYS A 2 1.17 46.85 42.21
N ILE A 3 2.39 46.35 42.43
CA ILE A 3 3.18 45.60 41.45
C ILE A 3 3.07 44.08 41.72
N ILE A 4 2.93 43.71 43.00
CA ILE A 4 2.79 42.31 43.46
C ILE A 4 1.44 41.70 43.02
N ILE A 5 0.40 42.53 42.88
CA ILE A 5 -0.95 42.09 42.46
C ILE A 5 -0.99 41.76 40.96
N TRP A 6 -0.22 42.47 40.14
CA TRP A 6 -0.17 42.24 38.69
C TRP A 6 0.65 40.99 38.35
N SER A 7 1.65 40.67 39.18
CA SER A 7 2.45 39.44 39.06
C SER A 7 1.63 38.18 39.37
N LEU A 8 0.60 38.27 40.21
CA LEU A 8 -0.27 37.13 40.54
C LEU A 8 -1.30 36.82 39.45
N TYR A 9 -1.60 37.78 38.57
CA TYR A 9 -2.51 37.60 37.45
C TYR A 9 -1.87 36.88 36.25
N SER A 10 -0.52 36.84 36.18
CA SER A 10 0.19 36.19 35.07
C SER A 10 0.47 34.69 35.27
N LEU A 11 0.19 34.12 36.46
CA LEU A 11 0.45 32.69 36.72
C LEU A 11 -0.73 31.75 36.48
N VAL A 12 -1.93 32.25 36.11
CA VAL A 12 -3.16 31.43 36.10
C VAL A 12 -3.57 30.91 34.71
N THR A 13 -2.87 31.21 33.61
CA THR A 13 -3.30 30.76 32.26
C THR A 13 -2.27 29.97 31.48
N ILE A 14 -1.63 28.98 32.11
CA ILE A 14 -1.02 27.86 31.36
C ILE A 14 -1.56 26.54 31.92
N ALA A 15 -2.88 26.46 32.12
CA ALA A 15 -3.54 25.20 32.36
C ALA A 15 -4.08 24.65 31.04
N ALA A 16 -3.38 23.61 30.56
CA ALA A 16 -3.89 22.54 29.70
C ALA A 16 -4.45 22.92 28.31
N PHE A 17 -3.56 23.03 27.32
CA PHE A 17 -3.87 22.66 25.94
C PHE A 17 -2.92 21.56 25.46
N ASN A 18 -2.88 20.43 26.17
CA ASN A 18 -2.36 19.19 25.60
C ASN A 18 -3.51 18.50 24.88
N VAL A 19 -3.81 18.94 23.65
CA VAL A 19 -4.66 18.16 22.75
C VAL A 19 -3.80 17.00 22.26
N ALA A 20 -3.77 15.91 23.02
CA ALA A 20 -3.22 14.65 22.55
C ALA A 20 -4.17 14.13 21.47
N ASN A 21 -3.81 14.33 20.19
CA ASN A 21 -4.46 13.62 19.09
C ASN A 21 -4.16 12.14 19.28
N ILE A 22 -5.12 11.39 19.82
CA ILE A 22 -5.07 9.93 19.84
C ILE A 22 -5.24 9.49 18.38
N ALA A 23 -4.12 9.32 17.67
CA ALA A 23 -4.11 8.72 16.36
C ALA A 23 -4.44 7.23 16.54
N ASN A 24 -5.73 6.88 16.37
CA ASN A 24 -6.14 5.49 16.23
C ASN A 24 -5.59 4.97 14.90
N ALA A 25 -4.36 4.46 14.92
CA ALA A 25 -3.78 3.79 13.77
C ALA A 25 -4.54 2.47 13.60
N LEU A 26 -5.50 2.44 12.67
CA LEU A 26 -6.14 1.20 12.26
C LEU A 26 -5.07 0.29 11.68
N GLU A 27 -4.94 -0.91 12.25
CA GLU A 27 -3.96 -1.89 11.77
C GLU A 27 -4.14 -2.11 10.27
N THR A 28 -3.08 -1.86 9.50
CA THR A 28 -3.14 -2.05 8.05
C THR A 28 -2.72 -3.47 7.72
N PRO A 29 -3.63 -4.34 7.24
CA PRO A 29 -3.30 -5.71 6.94
C PRO A 29 -2.22 -5.84 5.86
N THR A 30 -1.45 -6.91 5.96
CA THR A 30 -0.52 -7.34 4.91
C THR A 30 -1.19 -8.40 4.04
N LEU A 31 -1.38 -8.10 2.76
CA LEU A 31 -1.85 -9.08 1.78
C LEU A 31 -0.64 -9.81 1.19
N THR A 32 -0.57 -11.11 1.42
CA THR A 32 0.45 -11.98 0.84
C THR A 32 -0.14 -12.76 -0.32
N VAL A 33 0.34 -12.52 -1.54
CA VAL A 33 -0.06 -13.26 -2.73
C VAL A 33 0.99 -14.30 -3.04
N VAL A 34 0.56 -15.57 -3.11
CA VAL A 34 1.40 -16.71 -3.48
C VAL A 34 0.88 -17.29 -4.78
N VAL A 35 1.73 -17.28 -5.81
CA VAL A 35 1.43 -17.87 -7.12
C VAL A 35 2.29 -19.12 -7.28
N ASN A 36 1.63 -20.27 -7.33
CA ASN A 36 2.26 -21.58 -7.55
C ASN A 36 2.17 -21.98 -9.03
N GLY A 37 3.00 -22.93 -9.46
CA GLY A 37 2.89 -23.50 -10.80
C GLY A 37 3.43 -22.60 -11.92
N VAL A 38 4.19 -21.56 -11.56
CA VAL A 38 4.80 -20.65 -12.54
C VAL A 38 5.96 -21.35 -13.24
N ARG A 39 5.76 -21.63 -14.53
CA ARG A 39 6.74 -22.25 -15.39
C ARG A 39 7.45 -21.17 -16.22
N GLN A 40 8.76 -21.34 -16.42
CA GLN A 40 9.68 -20.64 -17.34
C GLN A 40 10.74 -19.72 -16.69
N HIS A 41 12.00 -19.98 -17.10
CA HIS A 41 13.25 -19.43 -16.57
C HIS A 41 13.64 -18.02 -17.06
N LYS A 42 12.73 -17.28 -17.72
CA LYS A 42 13.09 -16.01 -18.38
C LYS A 42 12.01 -14.93 -18.32
N SER A 43 11.05 -14.99 -17.40
CA SER A 43 10.00 -13.96 -17.27
C SER A 43 9.82 -13.49 -15.82
N ARG A 44 9.09 -12.39 -15.66
CA ARG A 44 8.70 -11.83 -14.36
C ARG A 44 7.18 -11.96 -14.21
N VAL A 45 6.73 -12.20 -12.99
CA VAL A 45 5.31 -12.10 -12.64
C VAL A 45 5.07 -10.74 -12.01
N CYS A 46 4.17 -9.97 -12.59
CA CYS A 46 3.67 -8.72 -12.06
C CYS A 46 2.32 -8.96 -11.40
N LEU A 47 2.21 -8.47 -10.18
CA LEU A 47 1.00 -8.53 -9.37
C LEU A 47 0.50 -7.10 -9.21
N ARG A 48 -0.79 -6.91 -9.45
CA ARG A 48 -1.46 -5.61 -9.25
C ARG A 48 -2.69 -5.83 -8.37
N VAL A 49 -2.84 -4.96 -7.37
CA VAL A 49 -3.94 -4.97 -6.41
C VAL A 49 -4.84 -3.79 -6.73
N PHE A 50 -6.14 -4.05 -6.88
CA PHE A 50 -7.14 -3.05 -7.21
C PHE A 50 -8.19 -2.96 -6.12
N SER A 51 -8.56 -1.75 -5.71
CA SER A 51 -9.62 -1.53 -4.72
C SER A 51 -11.03 -1.56 -5.31
N ASN A 52 -11.16 -1.63 -6.65
CA ASN A 52 -12.42 -1.73 -7.37
C ASN A 52 -12.20 -2.38 -8.76
N GLU A 53 -13.27 -2.66 -9.50
CA GLU A 53 -13.17 -3.30 -10.83
C GLU A 53 -12.65 -2.39 -11.96
N GLN A 54 -12.56 -1.08 -11.75
CA GLN A 54 -12.23 -0.14 -12.82
C GLN A 54 -10.81 -0.42 -13.30
N GLY A 55 -10.64 -0.73 -14.58
CA GLY A 55 -9.33 -0.96 -15.18
C GLY A 55 -8.69 -2.33 -14.91
N PHE A 56 -9.31 -3.17 -14.08
CA PHE A 56 -8.86 -4.55 -13.91
C PHE A 56 -8.95 -5.32 -15.25
N PRO A 57 -8.01 -6.22 -15.59
CA PRO A 57 -6.74 -6.50 -14.90
C PRO A 57 -5.52 -5.76 -15.48
N LEU A 58 -5.66 -5.05 -16.60
CA LEU A 58 -4.52 -4.57 -17.40
C LEU A 58 -4.31 -3.05 -17.36
N ASP A 59 -5.37 -2.27 -17.13
CA ASP A 59 -5.28 -0.83 -16.96
C ASP A 59 -4.85 -0.50 -15.50
N LYS A 60 -4.51 0.74 -15.23
CA LYS A 60 -4.02 1.21 -13.92
C LYS A 60 -5.09 1.96 -13.11
N LYS A 61 -6.25 2.26 -13.72
CA LYS A 61 -7.42 2.75 -12.97
C LYS A 61 -7.71 1.78 -11.84
N GLY A 62 -8.09 2.29 -10.68
CA GLY A 62 -8.40 1.47 -9.50
C GLY A 62 -7.21 0.72 -8.86
N GLU A 63 -6.00 0.77 -9.44
CA GLU A 63 -4.80 0.14 -8.88
C GLU A 63 -4.37 0.88 -7.60
N VAL A 64 -4.19 0.15 -6.51
CA VAL A 64 -3.71 0.71 -5.23
C VAL A 64 -2.25 0.35 -4.96
N GLN A 65 -1.80 -0.82 -5.40
CA GLN A 65 -0.40 -1.25 -5.29
C GLN A 65 -0.06 -2.25 -6.40
N SER A 66 1.19 -2.25 -6.85
CA SER A 66 1.69 -3.25 -7.79
C SER A 66 3.16 -3.59 -7.55
N GLY A 67 3.60 -4.70 -8.12
CA GLY A 67 5.00 -5.10 -8.08
C GLY A 67 5.29 -6.32 -8.94
N CYS A 68 6.49 -6.35 -9.53
CA CYS A 68 6.94 -7.46 -10.35
C CYS A 68 8.08 -8.21 -9.69
N ILE A 69 8.02 -9.53 -9.71
CA ILE A 69 9.00 -10.43 -9.12
C ILE A 69 9.58 -11.32 -10.24
N PRO A 70 10.91 -11.47 -10.35
CA PRO A 70 11.50 -12.44 -11.25
C PRO A 70 11.13 -13.86 -10.81
N ILE A 71 10.83 -14.72 -11.77
CA ILE A 71 10.56 -16.14 -11.50
C ILE A 71 11.91 -16.82 -11.24
N THR A 72 12.21 -17.11 -9.97
CA THR A 72 13.44 -17.82 -9.55
C THR A 72 13.19 -19.30 -9.22
N GLY A 73 11.96 -19.79 -9.40
CA GLY A 73 11.52 -21.15 -9.13
C GLY A 73 10.07 -21.36 -9.58
N ASN A 74 9.36 -22.33 -8.98
CA ASN A 74 7.96 -22.64 -9.32
C ASN A 74 6.92 -21.88 -8.44
N VAL A 75 7.40 -21.07 -7.50
CA VAL A 75 6.56 -20.29 -6.57
C VAL A 75 7.06 -18.86 -6.54
N VAL A 76 6.12 -17.91 -6.64
CA VAL A 76 6.38 -16.48 -6.50
C VAL A 76 5.53 -15.94 -5.35
N LYS A 77 6.16 -15.18 -4.45
CA LYS A 77 5.51 -14.59 -3.28
C LYS A 77 5.71 -13.07 -3.27
N LYS A 78 4.61 -12.31 -3.18
CA LYS A 78 4.63 -10.86 -2.95
C LYS A 78 3.84 -10.51 -1.71
N GLN A 79 4.37 -9.56 -0.94
CA GLN A 79 3.65 -8.95 0.16
C GLN A 79 3.31 -7.51 -0.22
N PHE A 80 2.08 -7.12 0.08
CA PHE A 80 1.51 -5.79 -0.06
C PHE A 80 1.11 -5.32 1.34
N HIS A 81 1.84 -4.33 1.86
CA HIS A 81 1.65 -3.80 3.21
C HIS A 81 0.86 -2.49 3.16
N GLY A 82 0.22 -2.10 4.25
CA GLY A 82 -0.43 -0.79 4.30
C GLY A 82 -1.75 -0.72 3.54
N LEU A 83 -2.33 -1.86 3.15
CA LEU A 83 -3.64 -1.87 2.51
C LEU A 83 -4.70 -1.49 3.53
N LYS A 84 -5.66 -0.66 3.13
CA LYS A 84 -6.82 -0.37 3.96
C LYS A 84 -7.66 -1.65 4.08
N PRO A 85 -8.36 -1.90 5.20
CA PRO A 85 -9.33 -2.99 5.25
C PRO A 85 -10.39 -2.82 4.15
N GLY A 86 -10.63 -3.88 3.37
CA GLY A 86 -11.54 -3.81 2.23
C GLY A 86 -11.47 -5.03 1.32
N LYS A 87 -12.29 -4.99 0.26
CA LYS A 87 -12.29 -5.99 -0.81
C LYS A 87 -11.31 -5.57 -1.90
N TYR A 88 -10.54 -6.53 -2.41
CA TYR A 88 -9.53 -6.29 -3.42
C TYR A 88 -9.60 -7.33 -4.53
N ALA A 89 -9.33 -6.89 -5.76
CA ALA A 89 -9.03 -7.77 -6.88
C ALA A 89 -7.50 -7.82 -7.09
N VAL A 90 -6.96 -9.00 -7.37
CA VAL A 90 -5.54 -9.19 -7.62
C VAL A 90 -5.35 -9.75 -9.03
N ALA A 91 -4.66 -9.00 -9.89
CA ALA A 91 -4.29 -9.45 -11.21
C ALA A 91 -2.90 -10.08 -11.19
N VAL A 92 -2.77 -11.27 -11.78
CA VAL A 92 -1.49 -11.97 -11.98
C VAL A 92 -1.12 -11.86 -13.45
N ILE A 93 0.02 -11.24 -13.75
CA ILE A 93 0.41 -10.86 -15.11
C ILE A 93 1.82 -11.35 -15.39
N GLY A 94 1.99 -12.24 -16.36
CA GLY A 94 3.29 -12.65 -16.88
C GLY A 94 3.83 -11.63 -17.88
N CYS A 95 5.03 -11.09 -17.63
CA CYS A 95 5.71 -10.17 -18.53
C CYS A 95 7.12 -10.68 -18.89
N PRO A 96 7.57 -10.49 -20.14
CA PRO A 96 8.96 -10.71 -20.49
C PRO A 96 9.87 -9.64 -19.84
N PRO A 97 11.16 -9.92 -19.64
CA PRO A 97 12.06 -9.13 -18.81
C PRO A 97 12.42 -7.75 -19.40
N ARG A 98 12.04 -7.51 -20.67
CA ARG A 98 12.27 -6.24 -21.38
C ARG A 98 11.01 -5.36 -21.55
N TYR A 99 9.86 -5.73 -20.98
CA TYR A 99 8.61 -5.02 -21.28
C TYR A 99 8.02 -4.31 -20.05
N VAL A 100 7.91 -2.99 -20.17
CA VAL A 100 7.21 -2.11 -19.24
C VAL A 100 5.71 -2.20 -19.50
N GLN A 101 4.95 -2.25 -18.41
CA GLN A 101 3.49 -2.38 -18.28
C GLN A 101 2.65 -1.24 -18.93
N ASN A 102 3.22 -0.51 -19.90
CA ASN A 102 2.68 0.71 -20.48
C ASN A 102 2.74 0.70 -22.03
N GLY A 103 2.61 -0.49 -22.67
CA GLY A 103 2.77 -0.57 -24.13
C GLY A 103 2.42 -1.88 -24.85
N THR A 104 2.91 -3.07 -24.47
CA THR A 104 2.51 -4.34 -25.18
C THR A 104 2.96 -5.65 -24.51
N ARG A 105 2.20 -6.73 -24.80
CA ARG A 105 2.45 -8.19 -24.62
C ARG A 105 2.75 -8.75 -23.22
N CYS A 106 2.22 -8.13 -22.17
CA CYS A 106 2.05 -8.85 -20.91
C CYS A 106 0.76 -9.69 -20.98
N LYS A 107 0.80 -10.94 -20.51
CA LYS A 107 -0.35 -11.86 -20.53
C LYS A 107 -0.86 -12.08 -19.11
N VAL A 108 -2.18 -12.03 -18.93
CA VAL A 108 -2.80 -12.46 -17.67
C VAL A 108 -2.59 -13.97 -17.52
N LEU A 109 -2.08 -14.39 -16.36
CA LEU A 109 -1.78 -15.79 -16.05
C LEU A 109 -3.01 -16.53 -15.53
#